data_AF-X1BP68-F1
#
_entry.id   AF-X1BP68-F1
#
_cell.length_a   1.000
_cell.length_b   1.000
_cell.length_c   1.000
_cell.angle_alpha   90.00
_cell.angle_beta   90.00
_cell.angle_gamma   90.00
#
_symmetry.space_group_name_H-M   'P 1'
#
loop_
_entity.id
_entity.type
_entity.pdbx_description
1 polymer ?
#
loop_
_entity_poly.entity_id
_entity_poly.type
_entity_poly.pdbx_seq_one_letter_code
_entity_poly.pdbx_strand_id
1 'polypeptide(L)'
;MGERLTVVDTGMPHNTGKIVDYVKCLGKDPADIDLVILTHWHIDHSGSAAELKETTSARVAIHRDDAPYLSGKRKFETSTLFTSLSLRLLAKLTGFRHVVPDVLLKGGDKLDIPGGLEVLHVPGHTPGSICLYQPRRLLFSGDVLRGGQEEGL
;
A
#
# COMPACT_ATOMS: atom_id res chain seq x y z
N MET A 1 -26.98 -4.56 6.56
CA MET A 1 -25.50 -4.54 6.63
C MET A 1 -25.02 -3.71 5.44
N GLY A 2 -24.20 -2.69 5.67
CA GLY A 2 -23.66 -1.83 4.59
C GLY A 2 -22.74 -2.60 3.65
N GLU A 3 -22.55 -2.06 2.44
CA GLU A 3 -21.57 -2.59 1.47
C GLU A 3 -20.16 -2.27 1.96
N ARG A 4 -19.29 -3.27 2.05
CA ARG A 4 -17.90 -3.08 2.48
C ARG A 4 -17.05 -2.46 1.37
N LEU A 5 -16.10 -1.62 1.74
CA LEU A 5 -15.20 -0.91 0.83
C LEU A 5 -13.76 -1.37 1.01
N THR A 6 -13.10 -1.60 -0.12
CA THR A 6 -11.67 -1.87 -0.17
C THR A 6 -10.94 -0.69 -0.82
N VAL A 7 -9.88 -0.22 -0.18
CA VAL A 7 -8.98 0.81 -0.72
C VAL A 7 -7.73 0.14 -1.26
N VAL A 8 -7.30 0.51 -2.46
CA VAL A 8 -6.03 0.06 -3.07
C VAL A 8 -5.06 1.23 -3.06
N ASP A 9 -3.96 1.08 -2.31
CA ASP A 9 -3.00 2.12 -1.97
C ASP A 9 -3.62 3.35 -1.26
N THR A 10 -2.76 4.10 -0.57
CA THR A 10 -3.16 5.21 0.31
C THR A 10 -2.45 6.53 -0.02
N GLY A 11 -1.59 6.51 -1.03
CA GLY A 11 -0.84 7.70 -1.44
C GLY A 11 0.24 8.09 -0.44
N MET A 12 0.68 9.35 -0.55
CA MET A 12 1.55 10.02 0.41
C MET A 12 0.93 10.11 1.82
N PRO A 13 1.74 10.32 2.88
CA PRO A 13 1.23 10.66 4.21
C PRO A 13 0.28 11.87 4.21
N HIS A 14 -0.65 11.89 5.18
CA HIS A 14 -1.69 12.93 5.36
C HIS A 14 -2.78 12.98 4.27
N ASN A 15 -2.91 11.92 3.46
CA ASN A 15 -4.00 11.79 2.49
C ASN A 15 -5.26 11.14 3.05
N THR A 16 -5.25 10.64 4.30
CA THR A 16 -6.43 10.01 4.94
C THR A 16 -7.67 10.87 4.85
N GLY A 17 -7.56 12.17 5.14
CA GLY A 17 -8.68 13.11 5.01
C GLY A 17 -9.28 13.13 3.60
N LYS A 18 -8.44 13.15 2.56
CA LYS A 18 -8.89 13.11 1.16
C LYS A 18 -9.62 11.82 0.82
N ILE A 19 -9.12 10.68 1.31
CA ILE A 19 -9.75 9.37 1.11
C ILE A 19 -11.13 9.34 1.78
N VAL A 20 -11.20 9.77 3.04
CA VAL A 20 -12.43 9.86 3.84
C VAL A 20 -13.45 10.78 3.18
N ASP A 21 -13.02 11.95 2.72
CA ASP A 21 -13.90 12.92 2.06
C ASP A 21 -14.42 12.37 0.73
N TYR A 22 -13.57 11.69 -0.04
CA TYR A 22 -13.99 11.03 -1.28
C TYR A 22 -15.04 9.94 -1.02
N VAL A 23 -14.85 9.10 0.00
CA VAL A 23 -15.84 8.07 0.38
C VAL A 23 -17.18 8.71 0.77
N LYS A 24 -17.17 9.80 1.54
CA LYS A 24 -18.39 10.56 1.87
C LYS A 24 -19.05 11.14 0.61
N CYS A 25 -18.28 11.66 -0.34
CA CYS A 25 -18.80 12.16 -1.63
C CYS A 25 -19.47 11.06 -2.46
N LEU A 26 -19.08 9.79 -2.30
CA LEU A 26 -19.76 8.64 -2.89
C LEU A 26 -21.05 8.25 -2.15
N GLY A 27 -21.44 8.98 -1.10
CA GLY A 27 -22.60 8.69 -0.27
C GLY A 27 -22.40 7.45 0.62
N LYS A 28 -21.15 7.08 0.92
CA LYS A 28 -20.78 5.94 1.75
C LYS A 28 -20.24 6.40 3.11
N ASP A 29 -20.29 5.52 4.10
CA ASP A 29 -19.68 5.77 5.39
C ASP A 29 -18.18 5.38 5.33
N PRO A 30 -17.23 6.23 5.74
CA PRO A 30 -15.84 5.84 5.91
C PRO A 30 -15.63 4.61 6.81
N ALA A 31 -16.55 4.34 7.75
CA ALA A 31 -16.55 3.12 8.56
C ALA A 31 -16.82 1.84 7.75
N ASP A 32 -17.31 1.96 6.52
CA ASP A 32 -17.48 0.83 5.59
C ASP A 32 -16.13 0.38 4.98
N ILE A 33 -15.05 1.16 5.11
CA ILE A 33 -13.71 0.76 4.68
C ILE A 33 -13.19 -0.34 5.63
N ASP A 34 -13.17 -1.58 5.16
CA ASP A 34 -12.79 -2.74 5.99
C ASP A 34 -11.42 -3.33 5.62
N LEU A 35 -10.89 -2.95 4.46
CA LEU A 35 -9.62 -3.44 3.93
C LEU A 35 -8.87 -2.36 3.14
N VAL A 36 -7.58 -2.24 3.41
CA VAL A 36 -6.60 -1.50 2.62
C VAL A 36 -5.63 -2.52 2.05
N ILE A 37 -5.46 -2.54 0.73
CA ILE A 37 -4.49 -3.40 0.05
C ILE A 37 -3.39 -2.52 -0.54
N LEU A 38 -2.16 -2.79 -0.15
CA LEU A 38 -0.99 -2.07 -0.64
C LEU A 38 -0.32 -2.87 -1.76
N THR A 39 -0.08 -2.21 -2.89
CA THR A 39 0.63 -2.80 -4.04
C THR A 39 2.10 -3.06 -3.71
N HIS A 40 2.71 -2.17 -2.92
CA HIS A 40 4.06 -2.29 -2.37
C HIS A 40 4.27 -1.31 -1.20
N TRP A 41 5.43 -1.39 -0.54
CA TRP A 41 5.67 -0.67 0.72
C TRP A 41 6.05 0.82 0.60
N HIS A 42 6.37 1.35 -0.60
CA HIS A 42 6.89 2.72 -0.71
C HIS A 42 5.94 3.78 -0.15
N ILE A 43 6.53 4.88 0.32
CA ILE A 43 5.85 5.96 1.06
C ILE A 43 4.72 6.63 0.27
N ASP A 44 4.84 6.70 -1.05
CA ASP A 44 3.85 7.29 -1.95
C ASP A 44 2.68 6.34 -2.26
N HIS A 45 2.73 5.09 -1.79
CA HIS A 45 1.65 4.11 -1.89
C HIS A 45 1.10 3.72 -0.51
N SER A 46 1.96 3.62 0.50
CA SER A 46 1.60 3.19 1.85
C SER A 46 1.51 4.33 2.87
N GLY A 47 1.74 5.57 2.45
CA GLY A 47 2.02 6.70 3.31
C GLY A 47 0.93 7.05 4.33
N SER A 48 -0.33 6.80 3.97
CA SER A 48 -1.48 7.05 4.85
C SER A 48 -2.08 5.78 5.44
N ALA A 49 -1.47 4.60 5.22
CA ALA A 49 -2.04 3.32 5.65
C ALA A 49 -2.24 3.19 7.17
N ALA A 50 -1.27 3.66 7.97
CA ALA A 50 -1.39 3.66 9.42
C ALA A 50 -2.55 4.53 9.92
N GLU A 51 -2.65 5.75 9.39
CA GLU A 51 -3.67 6.72 9.76
C GLU A 51 -5.07 6.31 9.30
N LEU A 52 -5.18 5.78 8.08
CA LEU A 52 -6.44 5.27 7.57
C LEU A 52 -6.92 4.06 8.37
N LYS A 53 -6.01 3.14 8.74
CA LYS A 53 -6.31 2.01 9.62
C LYS A 53 -6.85 2.47 10.98
N GLU A 54 -6.21 3.44 11.62
CA GLU A 54 -6.67 3.98 12.91
C GLU A 54 -8.02 4.68 12.79
N THR A 55 -8.26 5.40 11.69
CA THR A 55 -9.48 6.18 11.46
C THR A 55 -10.70 5.30 11.18
N THR A 56 -10.49 4.16 10.51
CA THR A 56 -11.57 3.31 9.97
C THR A 56 -11.66 1.94 10.63
N SER A 57 -10.64 1.53 11.39
CA SER A 57 -10.43 0.15 11.86
C SER A 57 -10.22 -0.87 10.72
N ALA A 58 -9.93 -0.42 9.49
CA ALA A 58 -9.64 -1.29 8.37
C ALA A 58 -8.42 -2.18 8.60
N ARG A 59 -8.44 -3.38 8.04
CA ARG A 59 -7.25 -4.24 7.98
C ARG A 59 -6.30 -3.75 6.88
N VAL A 60 -5.00 -3.89 7.09
CA VAL A 60 -3.99 -3.60 6.07
C VAL A 60 -3.42 -4.91 5.54
N ALA A 61 -3.51 -5.08 4.22
CA ALA A 61 -2.96 -6.20 3.48
C ALA A 61 -1.78 -5.75 2.63
N ILE A 62 -0.71 -6.54 2.61
CA ILE A 62 0.46 -6.33 1.75
C ILE A 62 1.11 -7.69 1.46
N HIS A 63 1.88 -7.79 0.39
CA HIS A 63 2.67 -8.98 0.15
C HIS A 63 3.65 -9.25 1.30
N ARG A 64 3.80 -10.54 1.66
CA ARG A 64 4.64 -10.97 2.78
C ARG A 64 6.09 -10.49 2.72
N ASP A 65 6.63 -10.32 1.51
CA ASP A 65 8.03 -9.91 1.31
C ASP A 65 8.25 -8.40 1.54
N ASP A 66 7.19 -7.60 1.47
CA ASP A 66 7.21 -6.16 1.74
C ASP A 66 6.79 -5.81 3.18
N ALA A 67 6.11 -6.74 3.88
CA ALA A 67 5.66 -6.56 5.25
C ALA A 67 6.75 -6.13 6.27
N PRO A 68 8.00 -6.65 6.21
CA PRO A 68 9.07 -6.19 7.10
C PRO A 68 9.45 -4.72 6.90
N TYR A 69 9.34 -4.19 5.68
CA TYR A 69 9.66 -2.79 5.37
C TYR A 69 8.52 -1.87 5.80
N LEU A 70 7.27 -2.24 5.51
CA LEU A 70 6.08 -1.51 5.94
C LEU A 70 6.03 -1.35 7.47
N SER A 71 6.33 -2.43 8.20
CA SER A 71 6.34 -2.43 9.67
C SER A 71 7.60 -1.81 10.29
N GLY A 72 8.61 -1.46 9.49
CA GLY A 72 9.88 -0.88 9.96
C GLY A 72 10.83 -1.89 10.61
N LYS A 73 10.52 -3.20 10.55
CA LYS A 73 11.40 -4.29 10.99
C LYS A 73 12.64 -4.43 10.12
N ARG A 74 12.55 -4.05 8.84
CA ARG A 74 13.68 -3.86 7.94
C ARG A 74 13.73 -2.42 7.48
N LYS A 75 14.93 -1.88 7.41
CA LYS A 75 15.20 -0.60 6.73
C LYS A 75 15.61 -0.93 5.31
N PHE A 76 15.21 -0.11 4.35
CA PHE A 76 15.79 -0.17 3.02
C PHE A 76 17.28 0.17 3.13
N GLU A 77 18.14 -0.63 2.49
CA GLU A 77 19.57 -0.38 2.46
C GLU A 77 19.85 0.83 1.59
N THR A 78 19.77 2.04 2.17
CA THR A 78 20.37 3.21 1.56
C THR A 78 21.84 3.26 1.99
N SER A 79 22.74 3.07 1.03
CA SER A 79 24.18 3.18 1.24
C SER A 79 24.54 4.60 1.67
N THR A 80 24.70 4.88 2.98
CA THR A 80 25.64 5.84 3.58
C THR A 80 25.29 6.13 5.05
N LEU A 81 26.27 5.94 5.93
CA LEU A 81 26.21 6.24 7.37
C LEU A 81 25.76 7.69 7.70
N PHE A 82 26.03 8.65 6.79
CA PHE A 82 25.63 10.06 6.90
C PHE A 82 24.12 10.31 6.75
N THR A 83 23.42 9.36 6.14
CA THR A 83 22.00 9.47 5.80
C THR A 83 21.12 9.17 7.00
N SER A 84 21.58 8.38 7.97
CA SER A 84 20.71 7.83 9.02
C SER A 84 20.06 8.85 9.97
N LEU A 85 20.72 9.96 10.32
CA LEU A 85 20.16 11.00 11.19
C LEU A 85 19.28 11.99 10.41
N SER A 86 19.73 12.41 9.23
CA SER A 86 18.98 13.28 8.32
C SER A 86 17.71 12.60 7.80
N LEU A 87 17.77 11.31 7.45
CA LEU A 87 16.59 10.54 7.05
C LEU A 87 15.61 10.34 8.21
N ARG A 88 16.09 10.19 9.45
CA ARG A 88 15.21 10.11 10.64
C ARG A 88 14.47 11.41 10.89
N LEU A 89 15.16 12.54 10.76
CA LEU A 89 14.56 13.85 10.90
C LEU A 89 13.58 14.12 9.75
N LEU A 90 13.97 13.77 8.51
CA LEU A 90 13.12 13.88 7.34
C LEU A 90 11.89 12.98 7.44
N ALA A 91 12.03 11.72 7.88
CA ALA A 91 10.90 10.81 8.10
C ALA A 91 9.90 11.39 9.12
N LYS A 92 10.38 11.97 10.22
CA LYS A 92 9.53 12.69 11.18
C LYS A 92 8.83 13.90 10.55
N LEU A 93 9.50 14.63 9.65
CA LEU A 93 8.90 15.75 8.93
C LEU A 93 7.88 15.29 7.87
N THR A 94 8.10 14.14 7.23
CA THR A 94 7.15 13.57 6.25
C THR A 94 5.88 13.02 6.89
N GLY A 95 5.88 12.76 8.20
CA GLY A 95 4.75 12.18 8.91
C GLY A 95 4.47 10.71 8.56
N PHE A 96 5.41 10.02 7.88
CA PHE A 96 5.26 8.60 7.58
C PHE A 96 5.24 7.77 8.87
N ARG A 97 4.22 6.91 8.99
CA ARG A 97 4.06 6.02 10.15
C ARG A 97 4.07 4.58 9.68
N HIS A 98 4.98 3.79 10.26
CA HIS A 98 5.01 2.36 10.04
C HIS A 98 3.73 1.71 10.56
N VAL A 99 3.27 0.67 9.85
CA VAL A 99 2.10 -0.11 10.22
C VAL A 99 2.42 -1.60 10.11
N VAL A 100 2.00 -2.37 11.11
CA VAL A 100 2.05 -3.83 11.03
C VAL A 100 0.85 -4.28 10.19
N PRO A 101 1.06 -4.96 9.05
CA PRO A 101 -0.04 -5.47 8.24
C PRO A 101 -0.77 -6.58 9.00
N ASP A 102 -2.09 -6.63 8.82
CA ASP A 102 -2.97 -7.64 9.40
C ASP A 102 -3.09 -8.87 8.50
N VAL A 103 -2.90 -8.69 7.19
CA VAL A 103 -3.02 -9.73 6.18
C VAL A 103 -1.74 -9.79 5.35
N LEU A 104 -1.13 -10.97 5.29
CA LEU A 104 0.04 -11.23 4.46
C LEU A 104 -0.40 -11.95 3.18
N LEU A 105 -0.28 -11.26 2.06
CA LEU A 105 -0.63 -11.79 0.73
C LEU A 105 0.54 -12.56 0.13
N LYS A 106 0.21 -13.47 -0.79
CA LYS A 106 1.15 -14.15 -1.70
C LYS A 106 0.58 -14.20 -3.12
N GLY A 107 1.44 -14.42 -4.11
CA GLY A 107 1.00 -14.64 -5.49
C GLY A 107 0.00 -15.79 -5.61
N GLY A 108 -1.04 -15.58 -6.43
CA GLY A 108 -2.15 -16.50 -6.67
C GLY A 108 -3.28 -16.44 -5.63
N ASP A 109 -3.16 -15.61 -4.59
CA ASP A 109 -4.26 -15.41 -3.65
C ASP A 109 -5.48 -14.80 -4.35
N LYS A 110 -6.66 -15.36 -4.08
CA LYS A 110 -7.95 -14.81 -4.52
C LYS A 110 -8.56 -14.02 -3.38
N LEU A 111 -8.81 -12.75 -3.61
CA LEU A 111 -9.32 -11.83 -2.61
C LEU A 111 -10.84 -11.90 -2.55
N ASP A 112 -11.35 -12.20 -1.36
CA ASP A 112 -12.78 -12.16 -1.04
C ASP A 112 -13.22 -10.72 -0.75
N ILE A 113 -13.30 -9.93 -1.83
CA ILE A 113 -13.71 -8.53 -1.82
C ILE A 113 -14.72 -8.29 -2.95
N PRO A 114 -15.54 -7.21 -2.88
CA PRO A 114 -16.43 -6.85 -3.97
C PRO A 114 -15.69 -6.78 -5.31
N GLY A 115 -16.19 -7.49 -6.32
CA GLY A 115 -15.61 -7.55 -7.65
C GLY A 115 -14.58 -8.67 -7.87
N GLY A 116 -13.99 -9.24 -6.82
CA GLY A 116 -13.06 -10.38 -6.87
C GLY A 116 -11.76 -10.10 -7.65
N LEU A 117 -10.64 -9.99 -6.92
CA LEU A 117 -9.31 -9.76 -7.51
C LEU A 117 -8.37 -10.91 -7.19
N GLU A 118 -7.43 -11.18 -8.09
CA GLU A 118 -6.30 -12.11 -7.89
C GLU A 118 -5.01 -11.32 -7.66
N VAL A 119 -4.20 -11.78 -6.71
CA VAL A 119 -2.87 -11.22 -6.45
C VAL A 119 -1.88 -11.83 -7.44
N LEU A 120 -1.31 -11.00 -8.32
CA LEU A 120 -0.17 -11.38 -9.14
C LEU A 120 1.11 -10.87 -8.46
N HIS A 121 1.99 -11.78 -8.04
CA HIS A 121 3.29 -11.39 -7.49
C HIS A 121 4.26 -11.06 -8.62
N VAL A 122 4.79 -9.85 -8.61
CA VAL A 122 5.60 -9.26 -9.67
C VAL A 122 6.79 -8.52 -9.06
N PRO A 123 7.73 -9.26 -8.44
CA PRO A 123 8.88 -8.66 -7.77
C PRO A 123 9.76 -7.93 -8.78
N GLY A 124 10.39 -6.84 -8.34
CA GLY A 124 11.28 -6.02 -9.16
C GLY A 124 11.43 -4.62 -8.55
N HIS A 125 10.38 -3.82 -8.64
CA HIS A 125 10.33 -2.49 -8.01
C HIS A 125 10.50 -2.57 -6.49
N THR A 126 9.84 -3.54 -5.85
CA THR A 126 10.12 -4.02 -4.48
C THR A 126 10.11 -5.55 -4.47
N PRO A 127 10.69 -6.21 -3.44
CA PRO A 127 10.62 -7.67 -3.30
C PRO A 127 9.18 -8.21 -3.25
N GLY A 128 8.26 -7.45 -2.66
CA GLY A 128 6.86 -7.80 -2.51
C GLY A 128 5.91 -7.05 -3.44
N SER A 129 6.37 -6.46 -4.54
CA SER A 129 5.47 -5.77 -5.50
C SER A 129 4.40 -6.72 -6.03
N ILE A 130 3.15 -6.28 -6.00
CA ILE A 130 1.99 -7.03 -6.54
C ILE A 130 1.16 -6.19 -7.50
N CYS A 131 0.53 -6.87 -8.45
CA CYS A 131 -0.64 -6.35 -9.15
C CYS A 131 -1.91 -6.98 -8.59
N LEU A 132 -3.02 -6.25 -8.64
CA LEU A 132 -4.36 -6.80 -8.38
C LEU A 132 -5.11 -6.93 -9.70
N TYR A 133 -5.46 -8.16 -10.06
CA TYR A 133 -5.93 -8.49 -11.39
C TYR A 133 -7.37 -9.02 -11.37
N GLN A 134 -8.18 -8.48 -12.28
CA GLN A 134 -9.46 -9.07 -12.66
C GLN A 134 -9.38 -9.52 -14.13
N PRO A 135 -9.51 -10.82 -14.43
CA PRO A 135 -9.41 -11.35 -15.78
C PRO A 135 -10.20 -10.55 -16.82
N ARG A 136 -9.49 -10.09 -17.86
CA ARG A 136 -10.04 -9.38 -19.03
C ARG A 136 -10.76 -8.05 -18.72
N ARG A 137 -10.60 -7.49 -17.51
CA ARG A 137 -11.34 -6.31 -17.09
C ARG A 137 -10.48 -5.21 -16.46
N LEU A 138 -9.67 -5.55 -15.46
CA LEU A 138 -9.01 -4.54 -14.62
C LEU A 138 -7.65 -5.04 -14.15
N LEU A 139 -6.69 -4.12 -14.06
CA LEU A 139 -5.40 -4.34 -13.44
C LEU A 139 -5.02 -3.10 -12.64
N PHE A 140 -4.77 -3.26 -11.34
CA PHE A 140 -4.00 -2.30 -10.55
C PHE A 140 -2.55 -2.73 -10.60
N SER A 141 -1.70 -1.98 -11.31
CA SER A 141 -0.31 -2.36 -11.57
C SER A 141 0.69 -1.93 -10.50
N GLY A 142 0.31 -1.02 -9.62
CA GLY A 142 1.29 -0.22 -8.87
C GLY A 142 2.33 0.36 -9.82
N ASP A 143 3.60 0.26 -9.43
CA ASP A 143 4.75 0.81 -10.16
C ASP A 143 5.46 -0.18 -11.11
N VAL A 144 4.89 -1.37 -11.30
CA VAL A 144 5.49 -2.46 -12.09
C VAL A 144 5.65 -2.09 -13.58
N LEU A 145 4.81 -1.19 -14.09
CA LEU A 145 4.84 -0.74 -15.49
C LEU A 145 5.59 0.59 -15.70
N ARG A 146 6.41 1.02 -14.74
CA ARG A 146 7.34 2.14 -14.98
C ARG A 146 8.37 1.70 -16.01
N GLY A 147 8.35 2.33 -17.19
CA GLY A 147 9.28 2.06 -18.29
C GLY A 147 10.72 2.08 -17.79
N GLY A 148 11.49 1.05 -18.15
CA GLY A 148 12.87 0.91 -17.72
C GLY A 148 13.69 2.14 -18.08
N GLN A 149 14.60 2.54 -17.19
CA GLN A 149 15.81 3.17 -17.69
C GLN A 149 16.45 2.14 -18.63
N GLU A 150 16.61 2.51 -19.90
CA GLU A 150 17.37 1.71 -20.86
C GLU A 150 18.70 1.33 -20.21
N GLU A 151 18.89 0.05 -19.89
CA GLU A 151 20.25 -0.45 -19.73
C GLU A 151 20.86 -0.38 -21.13
N GLY A 152 21.79 0.57 -21.30
CA GLY A 152 22.44 0.86 -22.56
C GLY A 152 22.96 -0.41 -23.24
N LEU A 153 22.55 -0.57 -24.50
CA LEU A 153 23.20 -1.42 -25.49
C LEU A 153 24.69 -1.10 -25.64
#